data_AF-A0A1Z5KY62-F1
#
_entry.id   AF-A0A1Z5KY62-F1
#
_cell.length_a   1.000
_cell.length_b   1.000
_cell.length_c   1.000
_cell.angle_alpha   90.00
_cell.angle_beta   90.00
_cell.angle_gamma   90.00
#
_symmetry.space_group_name_H-M   'P 1'
#
loop_
_entity.id
_entity.type
_entity.pdbx_description
1 polymer ?
#
loop_
_entity_poly.entity_id
_entity_poly.type
_entity_poly.pdbx_seq_one_letter_code
_entity_poly.pdbx_strand_id
1 'polypeptide(L)'
;MNPVLGSKMLVLGYERRHRFLAILGLLMLSSLMHSLWYQLSVLMDYPVQKMSLQQFGTPAWSTPQEAYNMSALDLKRDPAMLVDRSDFKYLLSSNHCQGADDIFLVIFVHSAPTHFHKRRAVRETWGNATFLKAVTGETMVLVFMV
;
A
#
# COMPACT_ATOMS: atom_id res chain seq x y z
N MET A 1 38.75 65.56 16.15
CA MET A 1 38.40 64.28 16.81
C MET A 1 37.48 63.52 15.88
N ASN A 2 37.97 62.48 15.21
CA ASN A 2 37.15 61.63 14.33
C ASN A 2 36.78 60.34 15.07
N PRO A 3 35.51 59.92 15.14
CA PRO A 3 35.19 58.58 15.59
C PRO A 3 35.15 57.60 14.41
N VAL A 4 35.85 56.49 14.62
CA VAL A 4 35.96 55.30 13.79
C VAL A 4 34.61 54.55 13.80
N LEU A 5 33.86 54.61 12.69
CA LEU A 5 32.56 53.93 12.56
C LEU A 5 32.46 53.05 11.29
N GLY A 6 33.58 52.50 10.80
CA GLY A 6 33.61 51.67 9.59
C GLY A 6 33.76 50.16 9.86
N SER A 7 34.47 49.77 10.92
CA SER A 7 34.98 48.40 11.03
C SER A 7 34.00 47.41 11.69
N LYS A 8 33.16 47.88 12.62
CA LYS A 8 32.25 46.99 13.39
C LYS A 8 31.02 46.55 12.59
N MET A 9 30.57 47.34 11.61
CA MET A 9 29.35 47.08 10.83
C MET A 9 29.56 46.01 9.73
N LEU A 10 30.75 45.97 9.11
CA LEU A 10 31.10 44.95 8.11
C LEU A 10 31.28 43.56 8.72
N VAL A 11 31.84 43.47 9.93
CA VAL A 11 32.06 42.19 10.66
C VAL A 11 30.73 41.53 11.04
N LEU A 12 29.71 42.32 11.44
CA LEU A 12 28.36 41.83 11.75
C LEU A 12 27.63 41.25 10.52
N GLY A 13 27.82 41.86 9.34
CA GLY A 13 27.26 41.37 8.09
C GLY A 13 27.93 40.08 7.59
N TYR A 14 29.25 39.97 7.79
CA TYR A 14 30.04 38.78 7.47
C TYR A 14 29.63 37.58 8.34
N GLU A 15 29.62 37.75 9.67
CA GLU A 15 29.16 36.70 10.62
C GLU A 15 27.76 36.17 10.30
N ARG A 16 26.81 37.06 9.99
CA ARG A 16 25.43 36.67 9.68
C ARG A 16 25.32 35.87 8.37
N ARG A 17 26.11 36.24 7.35
CA ARG A 17 26.19 35.51 6.07
C ARG A 17 26.87 34.16 6.24
N HIS A 18 27.95 34.08 7.03
CA HIS A 18 28.62 32.82 7.33
C HIS A 18 27.73 31.85 8.09
N ARG A 19 26.99 32.32 9.10
CA ARG A 19 26.02 31.50 9.82
C ARG A 19 24.90 31.01 8.92
N PHE A 20 24.38 31.86 8.02
CA PHE A 20 23.35 31.47 7.08
C PHE A 20 23.85 30.42 6.07
N LEU A 21 25.05 30.61 5.50
CA LEU A 21 25.66 29.63 4.59
C LEU A 21 25.97 28.30 5.29
N ALA A 22 26.39 28.34 6.56
CA ALA A 22 26.61 27.13 7.35
C ALA A 22 25.31 26.36 7.60
N ILE A 23 24.21 27.06 7.95
CA ILE A 23 22.90 26.43 8.14
C ILE A 23 22.39 25.84 6.82
N LEU A 24 22.49 26.59 5.72
CA LEU A 24 22.09 26.10 4.41
C LEU A 24 22.92 24.86 4.01
N GLY A 25 24.22 24.88 4.26
CA GLY A 25 25.09 23.72 4.05
C GLY A 25 24.67 22.50 4.86
N LEU A 26 24.33 22.67 6.14
CA LEU A 26 23.84 21.59 7.00
C LEU A 26 22.52 20.99 6.51
N LEU A 27 21.59 21.83 6.03
CA LEU A 27 20.31 21.37 5.48
C LEU A 27 20.49 20.60 4.16
N MET A 28 21.40 21.05 3.30
CA MET A 28 21.70 20.34 2.06
C MET A 28 22.37 18.99 2.34
N LEU A 29 23.30 18.94 3.30
CA LEU A 29 23.96 17.69 3.72
C LEU A 29 22.96 16.69 4.34
N SER A 30 22.03 17.15 5.17
CA SER A 30 21.01 16.26 5.76
C SER A 30 20.07 15.70 4.69
N SER A 31 19.66 16.51 3.71
CA SER A 31 18.85 16.07 2.58
C SER A 31 19.57 15.02 1.72
N LEU A 32 20.86 15.25 1.42
CA LEU A 32 21.67 14.30 0.67
C LEU A 32 21.85 12.97 1.41
N MET A 33 22.10 13.03 2.72
CA MET A 33 22.18 11.82 3.56
C MET A 33 20.86 11.04 3.58
N HIS A 34 19.72 11.72 3.68
CA HIS A 34 18.42 11.06 3.68
C HIS A 34 18.10 10.41 2.33
N SER A 35 18.41 11.09 1.23
CA SER A 35 18.26 10.56 -0.13
C SER A 35 19.17 9.35 -0.37
N LEU A 36 20.44 9.44 0.05
CA LEU A 36 21.39 8.34 -0.06
C LEU A 36 20.97 7.13 0.79
N TRP A 37 20.50 7.37 2.01
CA TRP A 37 19.95 6.32 2.87
C TRP A 37 18.78 5.60 2.21
N TYR A 38 17.82 6.35 1.65
CA TYR A 38 16.67 5.77 0.95
C TYR A 38 17.09 4.94 -0.27
N GLN A 39 18.03 5.45 -1.07
CA GLN A 39 18.55 4.71 -2.22
C GLN A 39 19.30 3.43 -1.81
N LEU A 40 20.10 3.49 -0.74
CA LEU A 40 20.79 2.31 -0.19
C LEU A 40 19.81 1.29 0.38
N SER A 41 18.76 1.71 1.10
CA SER A 41 17.74 0.78 1.61
C SER A 41 16.99 0.10 0.48
N VAL A 42 16.59 0.86 -0.55
CA VAL A 42 15.92 0.29 -1.75
C VAL A 42 16.84 -0.69 -2.48
N LEU A 43 18.12 -0.36 -2.62
CA LEU A 43 19.10 -1.24 -3.28
C LEU A 43 19.37 -2.52 -2.47
N MET A 44 19.36 -2.45 -1.14
CA MET A 44 19.59 -3.60 -0.27
C MET A 44 18.35 -4.49 -0.09
N ASP A 45 17.14 -3.94 -0.11
CA ASP A 45 15.90 -4.72 -0.01
C ASP A 45 15.60 -5.50 -1.32
N TYR A 46 16.03 -4.99 -2.48
CA TYR A 46 15.81 -5.63 -3.78
C TYR A 46 16.41 -7.05 -3.94
N PRO A 47 17.68 -7.32 -3.58
CA PRO A 47 18.27 -8.64 -3.71
C PRO A 47 17.74 -9.63 -2.67
N VAL A 48 17.39 -9.19 -1.45
CA VAL A 48 16.86 -10.05 -0.39
C VAL A 48 15.50 -10.64 -0.79
N GLN A 49 14.65 -9.84 -1.42
CA GLN A 49 13.33 -10.29 -1.88
C GLN A 49 13.44 -11.29 -3.04
N LYS A 50 14.39 -11.08 -3.99
CA LYS A 50 14.65 -12.04 -5.07
C LYS A 50 15.26 -13.36 -4.59
N MET A 51 16.16 -13.33 -3.61
CA MET A 51 16.81 -14.55 -3.10
C MET A 51 15.83 -15.46 -2.34
N SER A 52 14.84 -14.88 -1.66
CA SER A 52 13.75 -15.65 -1.04
C SER A 52 12.86 -16.40 -2.05
N LEU A 53 12.75 -15.87 -3.27
CA LEU A 53 11.95 -16.43 -4.36
C LEU A 53 12.66 -17.54 -5.15
N GLN A 54 13.99 -17.68 -5.02
CA GLN A 54 14.78 -18.68 -5.73
C GLN A 54 15.02 -19.98 -4.94
N GLN A 55 14.63 -20.04 -3.66
CA GLN A 55 14.91 -21.20 -2.80
C GLN A 55 14.00 -22.41 -3.10
N PHE A 56 12.91 -22.22 -3.86
CA PHE A 56 12.11 -23.32 -4.38
C PHE A 56 12.50 -23.57 -5.83
N GLY A 57 13.17 -24.70 -6.10
CA GLY A 57 13.39 -25.18 -7.47
C GLY A 57 12.05 -25.14 -8.23
N THR A 58 12.07 -24.60 -9.45
CA THR A 58 10.85 -24.40 -10.23
C THR A 58 10.13 -25.75 -10.38
N PRO A 59 8.89 -25.89 -9.87
CA PRO A 59 8.13 -27.10 -10.08
C PRO A 59 7.80 -27.26 -11.58
N ALA A 60 7.47 -28.48 -12.00
CA ALA A 60 7.22 -28.85 -13.40
C ALA A 60 6.23 -27.92 -14.14
N TRP A 61 5.33 -27.25 -13.41
CA TRP A 61 4.31 -26.31 -13.89
C TRP A 61 4.83 -24.93 -14.36
N SER A 62 6.14 -24.77 -14.62
CA SER A 62 6.74 -23.47 -14.96
C SER A 62 6.56 -23.04 -16.42
N THR A 63 6.02 -23.91 -17.28
CA THR A 63 5.66 -23.54 -18.65
C THR A 63 4.23 -23.00 -18.70
N PRO A 64 3.95 -21.89 -19.43
CA PRO A 64 2.60 -21.32 -19.50
C PRO A 64 1.55 -22.33 -19.99
N GLN A 65 1.91 -23.25 -20.89
CA GLN A 65 0.97 -24.24 -21.41
C GLN A 65 0.54 -25.29 -20.38
N GLU A 66 1.42 -25.71 -19.47
CA GLU A 66 1.04 -26.66 -18.42
C GLU A 66 0.38 -25.99 -17.22
N ALA A 67 0.76 -24.74 -16.91
CA ALA A 67 0.17 -23.95 -15.82
C ALA A 67 -1.33 -23.67 -15.99
N TYR A 68 -1.83 -23.60 -17.23
CA TYR A 68 -3.25 -23.38 -17.54
C TYR A 68 -3.97 -24.65 -18.01
N ASN A 69 -3.37 -25.83 -17.86
CA ASN A 69 -4.03 -27.07 -18.23
C ASN A 69 -5.04 -27.52 -17.15
N MET A 70 -6.27 -27.03 -17.27
CA MET A 70 -7.37 -27.32 -16.33
C MET A 70 -7.92 -28.75 -16.42
N SER A 71 -7.47 -29.56 -17.40
CA SER A 71 -7.97 -30.94 -17.56
C SER A 71 -7.47 -31.91 -16.48
N ALA A 72 -6.39 -31.55 -15.79
CA ALA A 72 -5.87 -32.29 -14.63
C ALA A 72 -6.60 -31.94 -13.31
N LEU A 73 -7.36 -30.84 -13.30
CA LEU A 73 -8.12 -30.41 -12.13
C LEU A 73 -9.43 -31.21 -12.09
N ASP A 74 -9.60 -32.03 -11.06
CA ASP A 74 -10.90 -32.64 -10.77
C ASP A 74 -11.83 -31.58 -10.18
N LEU A 75 -12.51 -30.84 -11.05
CA LEU A 75 -13.40 -29.72 -10.73
C LEU A 75 -14.43 -30.03 -9.62
N LYS A 76 -14.76 -31.31 -9.37
CA LYS A 76 -15.69 -31.70 -8.30
C LYS A 76 -15.01 -32.02 -6.96
N ARG A 77 -13.74 -32.37 -6.96
CA ARG A 77 -13.01 -32.86 -5.77
C ARG A 77 -11.80 -32.01 -5.41
N ASP A 78 -11.39 -31.08 -6.26
CA ASP A 78 -10.25 -30.22 -6.04
C ASP A 78 -10.58 -29.17 -4.96
N PRO A 79 -9.95 -29.26 -3.77
CA PRO A 79 -10.15 -28.27 -2.71
C PRO A 79 -9.55 -26.90 -3.05
N ALA A 80 -8.75 -26.75 -4.11
CA ALA A 80 -8.31 -25.45 -4.61
C ALA A 80 -9.42 -24.70 -5.36
N MET A 81 -10.46 -25.42 -5.82
CA MET A 81 -11.65 -24.86 -6.46
C MET A 81 -12.72 -24.49 -5.40
N LEU A 82 -12.30 -23.76 -4.36
CA LEU A 82 -13.14 -23.37 -3.20
C LEU A 82 -14.40 -22.56 -3.56
N VAL A 83 -14.51 -22.09 -4.79
CA VAL A 83 -15.55 -21.14 -5.21
C VAL A 83 -16.84 -21.84 -5.64
N ASP A 84 -16.81 -23.11 -6.07
CA ASP A 84 -18.00 -23.78 -6.62
C ASP A 84 -18.18 -25.22 -6.12
N ARG A 85 -18.08 -25.40 -4.80
CA ARG A 85 -18.54 -26.64 -4.17
C ARG A 85 -20.06 -26.64 -4.05
N SER A 86 -20.72 -27.60 -4.70
CA SER A 86 -22.18 -27.76 -4.67
C SER A 86 -22.77 -27.97 -3.27
N ASP A 87 -21.94 -28.35 -2.29
CA ASP A 87 -22.32 -28.54 -0.89
C ASP A 87 -21.92 -27.39 0.04
N PHE A 88 -21.31 -26.33 -0.49
CA PHE A 88 -20.95 -25.16 0.30
C PHE A 88 -22.21 -24.35 0.65
N LYS A 89 -22.45 -24.15 1.95
CA LYS A 89 -23.56 -23.34 2.46
C LYS A 89 -23.01 -22.13 3.19
N TYR A 90 -23.40 -20.95 2.74
CA TYR A 90 -23.11 -19.71 3.44
C TYR A 90 -23.81 -19.72 4.80
N LEU A 91 -23.05 -19.67 5.89
CA LEU A 91 -23.60 -19.53 7.25
C LEU A 91 -24.11 -18.11 7.52
N LEU A 92 -23.52 -17.12 6.83
CA LEU A 92 -23.87 -15.72 6.90
C LEU A 92 -24.06 -15.19 5.47
N SER A 93 -25.32 -14.99 5.07
CA SER A 93 -25.65 -14.32 3.80
C SER A 93 -26.05 -12.88 4.08
N SER A 94 -25.33 -11.93 3.51
CA SER A 94 -25.73 -10.52 3.57
C SER A 94 -26.57 -10.15 2.36
N ASN A 95 -27.69 -9.47 2.58
CA ASN A 95 -28.55 -8.92 1.53
C ASN A 95 -28.10 -7.52 1.07
N HIS A 96 -26.79 -7.25 1.06
CA HIS A 96 -26.25 -5.92 0.78
C HIS A 96 -26.58 -5.37 -0.63
N CYS A 97 -26.92 -6.25 -1.57
CA CYS A 97 -27.35 -5.86 -2.92
C CYS A 97 -28.88 -5.76 -3.05
N GLN A 98 -29.66 -6.11 -2.03
CA GLN A 98 -31.11 -6.17 -2.13
C GLN A 98 -31.70 -4.76 -2.07
N GLY A 99 -32.37 -4.34 -3.16
CA GLY A 99 -32.97 -3.00 -3.28
C GLY A 99 -32.03 -1.91 -3.81
N ALA A 100 -30.82 -2.28 -4.25
CA ALA A 100 -29.98 -1.40 -5.05
C ALA A 100 -30.19 -1.74 -6.52
N ASP A 101 -30.84 -0.85 -7.26
CA ASP A 101 -31.17 -1.08 -8.67
C ASP A 101 -29.94 -0.91 -9.60
N ASP A 102 -28.93 -0.14 -9.15
CA ASP A 102 -27.71 0.11 -9.92
C ASP A 102 -26.49 0.19 -8.99
N ILE A 103 -25.71 -0.89 -8.95
CA ILE A 103 -24.48 -1.00 -8.15
C ILE A 103 -23.29 -0.79 -9.07
N PHE A 104 -22.61 0.34 -8.90
CA PHE A 104 -21.41 0.69 -9.66
C PHE A 104 -20.19 -0.17 -9.28
N LEU A 105 -20.04 -0.47 -7.98
CA LEU A 105 -18.85 -1.15 -7.46
C LEU A 105 -19.21 -2.11 -6.33
N VAL A 106 -18.76 -3.37 -6.46
CA VAL A 106 -18.79 -4.35 -5.37
C VAL A 106 -17.36 -4.69 -4.95
N ILE A 107 -17.06 -4.53 -3.67
CA ILE A 107 -15.73 -4.78 -3.11
C ILE A 107 -15.80 -5.99 -2.19
N PHE A 108 -15.02 -7.01 -2.53
CA PHE A 108 -14.86 -8.21 -1.73
C PHE A 108 -13.51 -8.19 -1.00
N VAL A 109 -13.54 -8.28 0.33
CA VAL A 109 -12.34 -8.24 1.17
C VAL A 109 -12.21 -9.55 1.94
N HIS A 110 -11.17 -10.34 1.64
CA HIS A 110 -10.83 -11.51 2.45
C HIS A 110 -10.35 -11.08 3.86
N SER A 111 -10.92 -11.68 4.91
CA SER A 111 -10.58 -11.33 6.29
C SER A 111 -10.90 -12.46 7.26
N ALA A 112 -9.92 -12.94 8.02
CA ALA A 112 -10.19 -13.92 9.10
C ALA A 112 -11.17 -13.36 10.16
N PRO A 113 -11.99 -14.21 10.82
CA PRO A 113 -12.98 -13.77 11.82
C PRO A 113 -12.39 -12.87 12.92
N THR A 114 -11.18 -13.18 13.36
CA THR A 114 -10.43 -12.47 14.42
C THR A 114 -10.00 -11.06 14.05
N HIS A 115 -9.96 -10.70 12.76
CA HIS A 115 -9.53 -9.39 12.27
C HIS A 115 -10.62 -8.30 12.35
N PHE A 116 -11.39 -8.27 13.43
CA PHE A 116 -12.49 -7.32 13.62
C PHE A 116 -12.05 -5.86 13.48
N HIS A 117 -10.94 -5.48 14.14
CA HIS A 117 -10.43 -4.10 14.10
C HIS A 117 -9.98 -3.68 12.70
N LYS A 118 -9.38 -4.59 11.91
CA LYS A 118 -9.01 -4.31 10.53
C LYS A 118 -10.25 -4.06 9.66
N ARG A 119 -11.28 -4.89 9.81
CA ARG A 119 -12.56 -4.67 9.10
C ARG A 119 -13.24 -3.37 9.50
N ARG A 120 -13.16 -2.97 10.78
CA ARG A 120 -13.66 -1.68 11.25
C ARG A 120 -12.93 -0.52 10.57
N ALA A 121 -11.59 -0.53 10.57
CA ALA A 121 -10.79 0.50 9.93
C ALA A 121 -11.13 0.65 8.43
N VAL A 122 -11.34 -0.46 7.72
CA VAL A 122 -11.80 -0.42 6.32
C VAL A 122 -13.15 0.29 6.19
N ARG A 123 -14.16 -0.06 7.01
CA ARG A 123 -15.48 0.58 6.97
C ARG A 123 -15.45 2.07 7.28
N GLU A 124 -14.57 2.48 8.18
CA GLU A 124 -14.42 3.88 8.63
C GLU A 124 -13.58 4.73 7.66
N THR A 125 -12.86 4.10 6.73
CA THR A 125 -11.98 4.77 5.77
C THR A 125 -12.48 4.57 4.34
N TRP A 126 -11.70 3.91 3.49
CA TRP A 126 -11.96 3.77 2.05
C TRP A 126 -13.19 2.91 1.73
N GLY A 127 -13.64 2.07 2.66
CA GLY A 127 -14.80 1.20 2.51
C GLY A 127 -16.13 1.87 2.86
N ASN A 128 -16.16 3.18 3.11
CA ASN A 128 -17.37 3.89 3.51
C ASN A 128 -18.28 4.21 2.29
N ALA A 129 -19.33 3.41 2.09
CA ALA A 129 -20.25 3.54 0.96
C ALA A 129 -21.01 4.88 0.91
N THR A 130 -21.20 5.54 2.06
CA THR A 130 -21.90 6.82 2.11
C THR A 130 -21.08 7.94 1.49
N PHE A 131 -19.75 7.89 1.62
CA PHE A 131 -18.85 8.89 1.06
C PHE A 131 -18.89 8.89 -0.47
N LEU A 132 -18.77 7.70 -1.08
CA LEU A 132 -18.81 7.56 -2.54
C LEU A 132 -20.16 8.04 -3.09
N LYS A 133 -21.27 7.62 -2.48
CA LYS A 133 -22.61 8.08 -2.86
C LYS A 133 -22.78 9.60 -2.73
N ALA A 134 -22.21 10.21 -1.70
CA ALA A 134 -22.30 11.66 -1.49
C ALA A 134 -21.48 12.46 -2.53
N VAL A 135 -20.36 11.92 -3.01
CA VAL A 135 -19.44 12.63 -3.92
C VAL A 135 -19.79 12.38 -5.40
N THR A 136 -20.13 11.16 -5.77
CA THR A 136 -20.34 10.77 -7.17
C THR A 136 -21.80 10.43 -7.51
N GLY A 137 -22.66 10.22 -6.51
CA GLY A 137 -24.02 9.70 -6.69
C GLY A 137 -24.08 8.19 -6.91
N GLU A 138 -22.94 7.53 -7.09
CA GLU A 138 -22.84 6.10 -7.36
C GLU A 138 -23.03 5.26 -6.10
N THR A 139 -23.51 4.02 -6.26
CA THR A 139 -23.64 3.10 -5.12
C THR A 139 -22.52 2.07 -5.12
N MET A 140 -21.96 1.81 -3.93
CA MET A 140 -21.00 0.72 -3.73
C MET A 140 -21.41 -0.19 -2.59
N VAL A 141 -21.04 -1.46 -2.72
CA VAL A 141 -21.27 -2.51 -1.74
C VAL A 141 -19.94 -3.09 -1.26
N LEU A 142 -19.77 -3.19 0.06
CA LEU A 142 -18.59 -3.77 0.68
C LEU A 142 -18.97 -5.08 1.39
N VAL A 143 -18.33 -6.19 1.03
CA VAL A 143 -18.53 -7.51 1.62
C VAL A 143 -17.20 -8.04 2.16
N PHE A 144 -17.21 -8.50 3.40
CA PHE A 144 -16.07 -9.23 3.97
C PHE A 144 -16.30 -10.73 3.82
N MET A 145 -15.38 -11.41 3.14
CA MET A 145 -15.36 -12.86 3.03
C MET A 145 -14.54 -13.40 4.20
N VAL A 146 -15.21 -14.15 5.06
CA VAL A 146 -14.70 -14.63 6.35
C VAL A 146 -14.71 -16.15 6.36
#